data_AF-A0A2V6KPZ6-F1
#
_entry.id   AF-A0A2V6KPZ6-F1
#
_cell.length_a   1.000
_cell.length_b   1.000
_cell.length_c   1.000
_cell.angle_alpha   90.00
_cell.angle_beta   90.00
_cell.angle_gamma   90.00
#
_symmetry.space_group_name_H-M   'P 1'
#
loop_
_entity.id
_entity.type
_entity.pdbx_description
1 polymer ?
#
loop_
_entity_poly.entity_id
_entity_poly.type
_entity_poly.pdbx_seq_one_letter_code
_entity_poly.pdbx_strand_id
1 'polypeptide(L)'
;MALPIRILTAVPICDGHDSAINTINLEFIRHGIEVVYLGYHRSVGDIVRAAIQEDVRAIGISSYNGGHIEFFAEVIALLRKRGANDIKVFGGGGGTITHEDAAAMKRKGVDNIFFAGTSLAEMTDYVRKHYGKPRVKRLRAKSPDQDLAHELTAIEDAYAKGKRSTRNRKIENRKSKIENTKVIGFTGPGGAGKTTLIDELVLRFLNQNPKGRIAILSHDPSVIGEGALLGDRATMINSQNDRVFMRSMATRGQAGGLSPATHDCLALLARSGF
;
A
#
# COMPACT_ATOMS: atom_id res chain seq x y z
N MET A 1 14.76 -6.18 -15.13
CA MET A 1 14.14 -6.82 -13.95
C MET A 1 12.63 -6.69 -14.05
N ALA A 2 11.88 -7.70 -13.58
CA ALA A 2 10.43 -7.59 -13.46
C ALA A 2 10.07 -6.50 -12.43
N LEU A 3 8.96 -5.80 -12.64
CA LEU A 3 8.50 -4.81 -11.67
C LEU A 3 8.05 -5.55 -10.38
N PRO A 4 8.39 -5.02 -9.19
CA PRO A 4 8.00 -5.66 -7.94
C PRO A 4 6.47 -5.68 -7.80
N ILE A 5 5.96 -6.79 -7.29
CA ILE A 5 4.53 -6.95 -6.99
C ILE A 5 4.29 -6.24 -5.67
N ARG A 6 3.38 -5.27 -5.65
CA ARG A 6 2.96 -4.61 -4.41
C ARG A 6 1.64 -5.19 -3.92
N ILE A 7 1.60 -5.67 -2.69
CA ILE A 7 0.39 -6.12 -2.02
C ILE A 7 0.22 -5.36 -0.69
N LEU A 8 -1.01 -5.32 -0.19
CA LEU A 8 -1.31 -4.82 1.13
C LEU A 8 -1.77 -5.97 2.02
N THR A 9 -1.30 -6.05 3.26
CA THR A 9 -1.78 -7.03 4.23
C THR A 9 -2.31 -6.36 5.49
N ALA A 10 -3.40 -6.90 6.04
CA ALA A 10 -4.08 -6.33 7.21
C ALA A 10 -4.80 -7.41 8.01
N VAL A 11 -5.01 -7.14 9.30
CA VAL A 11 -5.88 -7.93 10.18
C VAL A 11 -7.14 -7.08 10.50
N PRO A 12 -8.36 -7.64 10.37
CA PRO A 12 -9.62 -6.92 10.55
C PRO A 12 -9.81 -6.26 11.91
N ILE A 13 -10.83 -5.40 11.96
CA ILE A 13 -11.31 -4.80 13.21
C ILE A 13 -11.69 -5.88 14.23
N CYS A 14 -11.42 -5.61 15.51
CA CYS A 14 -11.63 -6.55 16.61
C CYS A 14 -10.86 -7.87 16.50
N ASP A 15 -9.88 -7.96 15.60
CA ASP A 15 -8.96 -9.10 15.49
C ASP A 15 -7.52 -8.65 15.75
N GLY A 16 -6.84 -9.37 16.66
CA GLY A 16 -5.47 -9.13 17.08
C GLY A 16 -4.50 -10.24 16.68
N HIS A 17 -4.97 -11.25 15.94
CA HIS A 17 -4.15 -12.39 15.54
C HIS A 17 -3.27 -12.04 14.33
N ASP A 18 -2.12 -11.43 14.60
CA ASP A 18 -1.19 -11.00 13.55
C ASP A 18 0.04 -11.90 13.37
N SER A 19 0.23 -12.91 14.24
CA SER A 19 1.35 -13.85 14.16
C SER A 19 1.46 -14.53 12.79
N ALA A 20 0.35 -15.04 12.26
CA ALA A 20 0.33 -15.75 10.98
C ALA A 20 0.67 -14.82 9.80
N ILE A 21 0.05 -13.63 9.76
CA ILE A 21 0.29 -12.69 8.65
C ILE A 21 1.71 -12.14 8.67
N ASN A 22 2.31 -11.94 9.84
CA ASN A 22 3.70 -11.53 9.97
C ASN A 22 4.65 -12.57 9.37
N THR A 23 4.45 -13.85 9.67
CA THR A 23 5.24 -14.94 9.06
C THR A 23 5.07 -14.99 7.54
N ILE A 24 3.83 -14.85 7.05
CA ILE A 24 3.53 -14.85 5.61
C ILE A 24 4.19 -13.64 4.91
N ASN A 25 4.13 -12.46 5.52
CA ASN A 25 4.76 -11.24 4.99
C ASN A 25 6.28 -11.41 4.85
N LEU A 26 6.93 -12.04 5.83
CA LEU A 26 8.37 -12.32 5.78
C LEU A 26 8.73 -13.29 4.64
N GLU A 27 7.87 -14.26 4.33
CA GLU A 27 8.10 -15.10 3.16
C GLU A 27 7.90 -14.31 1.86
N PHE A 28 6.84 -13.51 1.75
CA PHE A 28 6.59 -12.72 0.54
C PHE A 28 7.76 -11.79 0.18
N ILE A 29 8.36 -11.10 1.16
CA ILE A 29 9.50 -10.21 0.89
C ILE A 29 10.73 -10.98 0.42
N ARG A 30 10.98 -12.21 0.91
CA ARG A 30 12.09 -13.06 0.43
C ARG A 30 11.97 -13.41 -1.05
N HIS A 31 10.75 -13.36 -1.59
CA HIS A 31 10.45 -13.67 -2.99
C HIS A 31 10.16 -12.42 -3.85
N GLY A 32 10.63 -11.25 -3.42
CA GLY A 32 10.59 -10.05 -4.27
C GLY A 32 9.27 -9.29 -4.24
N ILE A 33 8.39 -9.56 -3.27
CA ILE A 33 7.09 -8.87 -3.13
C ILE A 33 7.24 -7.68 -2.17
N GLU A 34 6.79 -6.51 -2.58
CA GLU A 34 6.66 -5.34 -1.70
C GLU A 34 5.34 -5.47 -0.93
N VAL A 35 5.41 -5.57 0.40
CA VAL A 35 4.27 -5.77 1.29
C VAL A 35 4.04 -4.50 2.09
N VAL A 36 2.91 -3.83 1.86
CA VAL A 36 2.42 -2.76 2.74
C VAL A 36 1.66 -3.40 3.89
N TYR A 37 2.25 -3.41 5.09
CA TYR A 37 1.61 -3.98 6.26
C TYR A 37 0.84 -2.89 7.02
N LEU A 38 -0.47 -3.07 7.19
CA LEU A 38 -1.29 -2.13 7.96
C LEU A 38 -1.38 -2.46 9.45
N GLY A 39 -0.88 -3.61 9.91
CA GLY A 39 -1.15 -4.04 11.28
C GLY A 39 -2.55 -4.62 11.47
N TYR A 40 -2.96 -4.67 12.73
CA TYR A 40 -4.23 -5.24 13.18
C TYR A 40 -5.25 -4.19 13.60
N HIS A 41 -6.48 -4.65 13.89
CA HIS A 41 -7.64 -3.79 14.19
C HIS A 41 -7.99 -2.78 13.09
N ARG A 42 -7.97 -3.21 11.82
CA ARG A 42 -8.24 -2.32 10.67
C ARG A 42 -9.67 -2.40 10.17
N SER A 43 -10.29 -1.22 10.03
CA SER A 43 -11.62 -1.11 9.43
C SER A 43 -11.55 -1.32 7.92
N VAL A 44 -12.69 -1.66 7.32
CA VAL A 44 -12.83 -1.78 5.85
C VAL A 44 -12.43 -0.48 5.15
N GLY A 45 -12.80 0.68 5.72
CA GLY A 45 -12.46 1.99 5.20
C GLY A 45 -10.96 2.24 5.13
N ASP A 46 -10.24 1.88 6.20
CA ASP A 46 -8.78 2.07 6.29
C ASP A 46 -8.05 1.18 5.29
N ILE A 47 -8.43 -0.10 5.22
CA ILE A 47 -7.84 -1.08 4.30
C ILE A 47 -8.02 -0.60 2.85
N VAL A 48 -9.23 -0.22 2.46
CA VAL A 48 -9.52 0.21 1.09
C VAL A 48 -8.85 1.54 0.76
N ARG A 49 -8.82 2.50 1.69
CA ARG A 49 -8.10 3.77 1.50
C ARG A 49 -6.63 3.52 1.22
N ALA A 50 -5.96 2.78 2.10
CA ALA A 50 -4.54 2.49 1.95
C ALA A 50 -4.26 1.72 0.66
N ALA A 51 -5.05 0.70 0.34
CA ALA A 51 -4.87 -0.08 -0.88
C ALA A 51 -4.93 0.78 -2.16
N ILE A 52 -5.83 1.77 -2.19
CA ILE A 52 -5.95 2.72 -3.30
C ILE A 52 -4.74 3.66 -3.36
N GLN A 53 -4.35 4.28 -2.23
CA GLN A 53 -3.22 5.22 -2.20
C GLN A 53 -1.87 4.54 -2.51
N GLU A 54 -1.72 3.27 -2.12
CA GLU A 54 -0.55 2.45 -2.39
C GLU A 54 -0.56 1.80 -3.80
N ASP A 55 -1.66 1.92 -4.54
CA ASP A 55 -1.90 1.28 -5.86
C ASP A 55 -1.54 -0.22 -5.88
N VAL A 56 -1.98 -0.96 -4.87
CA VAL A 56 -1.61 -2.37 -4.72
C VAL A 56 -2.28 -3.27 -5.76
N ARG A 57 -1.69 -4.45 -6.00
CA ARG A 57 -2.27 -5.49 -6.85
C ARG A 57 -3.32 -6.31 -6.12
N ALA A 58 -3.10 -6.55 -4.84
CA ALA A 58 -3.99 -7.34 -4.03
C ALA A 58 -3.95 -6.93 -2.55
N ILE A 59 -5.04 -7.24 -1.85
CA ILE A 59 -5.20 -7.11 -0.40
C ILE A 59 -5.27 -8.52 0.17
N GLY A 60 -4.36 -8.85 1.08
CA GLY A 60 -4.37 -10.08 1.88
C GLY A 60 -4.92 -9.81 3.28
N ILE A 61 -6.01 -10.48 3.65
CA ILE A 61 -6.64 -10.31 4.95
C ILE A 61 -6.48 -11.60 5.76
N SER A 62 -5.96 -11.46 6.99
CA SER A 62 -5.84 -12.56 7.96
C SER A 62 -6.94 -12.39 9.01
N SER A 63 -7.90 -13.33 9.09
CA SER A 63 -9.10 -13.21 9.92
C SER A 63 -9.34 -14.47 10.75
N TYR A 64 -9.23 -14.36 12.07
CA TYR A 64 -9.34 -15.45 13.04
C TYR A 64 -10.54 -15.31 13.99
N ASN A 65 -11.17 -14.13 14.07
CA ASN A 65 -12.28 -13.84 15.00
C ASN A 65 -13.69 -13.98 14.42
N GLY A 66 -13.84 -14.50 13.20
CA GLY A 66 -15.13 -14.67 12.53
C GLY A 66 -15.65 -13.40 11.85
N GLY A 67 -16.88 -13.44 11.30
CA GLY A 67 -17.45 -12.36 10.49
C GLY A 67 -16.72 -12.12 9.15
N HIS A 68 -15.87 -13.06 8.75
CA HIS A 68 -15.02 -12.98 7.55
C HIS A 68 -15.82 -12.86 6.26
N ILE A 69 -16.98 -13.53 6.16
CA ILE A 69 -17.79 -13.47 4.95
C ILE A 69 -18.27 -12.03 4.70
N GLU A 70 -18.83 -11.39 5.72
CA GLU A 70 -19.34 -10.02 5.67
C GLU A 70 -18.20 -9.03 5.45
N PHE A 71 -17.12 -9.16 6.22
CA PHE A 71 -15.98 -8.26 6.17
C PHE A 71 -15.34 -8.23 4.77
N PHE A 72 -15.04 -9.40 4.19
CA PHE A 72 -14.45 -9.47 2.85
C PHE A 72 -15.42 -8.95 1.78
N ALA A 73 -16.71 -9.25 1.91
CA ALA A 73 -17.73 -8.75 0.99
C ALA A 73 -17.82 -7.21 1.01
N GLU A 74 -17.71 -6.61 2.20
CA GLU A 74 -17.72 -5.16 2.37
C GLU A 74 -16.46 -4.51 1.76
N VAL A 75 -15.27 -5.10 1.96
CA VAL A 75 -14.02 -4.65 1.31
C VAL A 75 -14.19 -4.63 -0.22
N ILE A 76 -14.69 -5.72 -0.81
CA ILE A 76 -14.91 -5.82 -2.25
C ILE A 76 -15.95 -4.79 -2.72
N ALA A 77 -17.06 -4.65 -1.98
CA ALA A 77 -18.10 -3.69 -2.31
C ALA A 77 -17.59 -2.25 -2.29
N LEU A 78 -16.77 -1.89 -1.29
CA LEU A 78 -16.20 -0.55 -1.16
C LEU A 78 -15.13 -0.28 -2.23
N LEU A 79 -14.28 -1.25 -2.56
CA LEU A 79 -13.36 -1.15 -3.71
C LEU A 79 -14.11 -0.87 -5.01
N ARG A 80 -15.18 -1.62 -5.27
CA ARG A 80 -16.04 -1.42 -6.47
C ARG A 80 -16.70 -0.05 -6.46
N LYS A 81 -17.24 0.39 -5.32
CA LYS A 81 -17.83 1.73 -5.15
C LYS A 81 -16.82 2.84 -5.46
N ARG A 82 -15.56 2.67 -5.04
CA ARG A 82 -14.46 3.61 -5.30
C ARG A 82 -13.78 3.46 -6.67
N GLY A 83 -14.20 2.49 -7.49
CA GLY A 83 -13.63 2.26 -8.83
C GLY A 83 -12.25 1.60 -8.83
N ALA A 84 -11.93 0.87 -7.76
CA ALA A 84 -10.67 0.13 -7.59
C ALA A 84 -10.90 -1.40 -7.63
N ASN A 85 -11.83 -1.85 -8.48
CA ASN A 85 -12.18 -3.26 -8.63
C ASN A 85 -11.11 -4.09 -9.39
N ASP A 86 -10.03 -3.45 -9.82
CA ASP A 86 -8.83 -4.12 -10.31
C ASP A 86 -7.93 -4.64 -9.17
N ILE A 87 -8.12 -4.16 -7.94
CA ILE A 87 -7.43 -4.66 -6.75
C ILE A 87 -8.10 -5.96 -6.30
N LYS A 88 -7.33 -7.04 -6.23
CA LYS A 88 -7.83 -8.36 -5.81
C LYS A 88 -7.86 -8.50 -4.29
N VAL A 89 -8.73 -9.36 -3.78
CA VAL A 89 -8.81 -9.65 -2.34
C VAL A 89 -8.62 -11.14 -2.12
N PHE A 90 -7.64 -11.50 -1.29
CA PHE A 90 -7.41 -12.86 -0.83
C PHE A 90 -7.27 -12.88 0.68
N GLY A 91 -7.23 -14.07 1.29
CA GLY A 91 -7.01 -14.14 2.73
C GLY A 91 -6.89 -15.54 3.28
N GLY A 92 -6.94 -15.63 4.59
CA GLY A 92 -6.91 -16.88 5.34
C GLY A 92 -7.31 -16.64 6.79
N GLY A 93 -7.62 -17.72 7.50
CA GLY A 93 -8.09 -17.65 8.89
C GLY A 93 -7.85 -18.93 9.67
N GLY A 94 -6.89 -19.75 9.23
CA GLY A 94 -6.65 -21.08 9.78
C GLY A 94 -7.92 -21.93 9.75
N GLY A 95 -8.35 -22.42 10.92
CA GLY A 95 -9.57 -23.22 11.08
C GLY A 95 -10.86 -22.39 11.22
N THR A 96 -10.78 -21.06 11.34
CA THR A 96 -11.97 -20.20 11.50
C THR A 96 -12.78 -20.10 10.21
N ILE A 97 -12.12 -20.13 9.05
CA ILE A 97 -12.78 -20.06 7.74
C ILE A 97 -13.00 -21.49 7.24
N THR A 98 -14.26 -21.92 7.18
CA THR A 98 -14.61 -23.25 6.67
C THR A 98 -14.56 -23.29 5.13
N HIS A 99 -14.59 -24.50 4.56
CA HIS A 99 -14.66 -24.67 3.10
C HIS A 99 -15.97 -24.11 2.52
N GLU A 100 -17.07 -24.21 3.26
CA GLU A 100 -18.36 -23.63 2.89
C GLU A 100 -18.32 -22.10 2.90
N ASP A 101 -17.70 -21.51 3.92
CA ASP A 101 -17.48 -20.06 3.99
C ASP A 101 -16.63 -19.59 2.80
N ALA A 102 -15.53 -20.28 2.52
CA ALA A 102 -14.67 -19.94 1.39
C ALA A 102 -15.41 -20.01 0.05
N ALA A 103 -16.31 -20.98 -0.14
CA ALA A 103 -17.17 -21.06 -1.31
C ALA A 103 -18.16 -19.88 -1.39
N ALA A 104 -18.74 -19.47 -0.25
CA ALA A 104 -19.58 -18.27 -0.18
C ALA A 104 -18.79 -16.98 -0.46
N MET A 105 -17.59 -16.84 0.09
CA MET A 105 -16.68 -15.71 -0.12
C MET A 105 -16.24 -15.61 -1.59
N LYS A 106 -15.88 -16.72 -2.23
CA LYS A 106 -15.54 -16.76 -3.66
C LYS A 106 -16.70 -16.30 -4.53
N ARG A 107 -17.94 -16.71 -4.23
CA ARG A 107 -19.15 -16.20 -4.92
C ARG A 107 -19.34 -14.69 -4.76
N LYS A 108 -18.91 -14.12 -3.62
CA LYS A 108 -18.94 -12.67 -3.36
C LYS A 108 -17.74 -11.91 -3.97
N GLY A 109 -16.81 -12.60 -4.63
CA GLY A 109 -15.71 -12.00 -5.39
C GLY A 109 -14.34 -12.08 -4.73
N VAL A 110 -14.18 -12.84 -3.64
CA VAL A 110 -12.86 -13.14 -3.08
C VAL A 110 -12.08 -14.02 -4.06
N ASP A 111 -10.85 -13.62 -4.38
CA ASP A 111 -10.03 -14.31 -5.39
C ASP A 111 -9.54 -15.67 -4.86
N ASN A 112 -9.04 -15.73 -3.62
CA ASN A 112 -8.62 -16.98 -2.99
C ASN A 112 -8.65 -16.94 -1.47
N ILE A 113 -8.85 -18.11 -0.86
CA ILE A 113 -8.71 -18.34 0.59
C ILE A 113 -7.68 -19.45 0.79
N PHE A 114 -6.68 -19.18 1.61
CA PHE A 114 -5.70 -20.15 2.05
C PHE A 114 -6.12 -20.77 3.38
N PHE A 115 -5.99 -22.08 3.48
CA PHE A 115 -6.40 -22.85 4.66
C PHE A 115 -5.20 -23.24 5.52
N ALA A 116 -5.47 -23.69 6.74
CA ALA A 116 -4.44 -24.28 7.58
C ALA A 116 -3.74 -25.43 6.83
N GLY A 117 -2.40 -25.42 6.85
CA GLY A 117 -1.58 -26.42 6.16
C GLY A 117 -1.10 -26.01 4.76
N THR A 118 -1.65 -24.95 4.14
CA THR A 118 -1.07 -24.40 2.91
C THR A 118 0.37 -23.94 3.16
N SER A 119 1.31 -24.38 2.33
CA SER A 119 2.72 -24.01 2.49
C SER A 119 2.97 -22.54 2.11
N LEU A 120 3.94 -21.89 2.76
CA LEU A 120 4.30 -20.50 2.45
C LEU A 120 4.81 -20.34 1.01
N ALA A 121 5.48 -21.37 0.47
CA ALA A 121 5.93 -21.41 -0.91
C ALA A 121 4.74 -21.41 -1.89
N GLU A 122 3.72 -22.22 -1.63
CA GLU A 122 2.50 -22.27 -2.45
C GLU A 122 1.75 -20.92 -2.43
N MET A 123 1.62 -20.29 -1.26
CA MET A 123 1.01 -18.96 -1.16
C MET A 123 1.77 -17.93 -1.99
N THR A 124 3.10 -17.99 -1.94
CA THR A 124 3.97 -17.06 -2.67
C THR A 124 3.89 -17.26 -4.17
N ASP A 125 3.93 -18.51 -4.64
CA ASP A 125 3.78 -18.85 -6.05
C ASP A 125 2.40 -18.42 -6.58
N TYR A 126 1.36 -18.59 -5.77
CA TYR A 126 0.02 -18.09 -6.10
C TYR A 126 0.04 -16.57 -6.29
N VAL A 127 0.57 -15.82 -5.34
CA VAL A 127 0.66 -14.34 -5.42
C VAL A 127 1.44 -13.92 -6.65
N ARG A 128 2.60 -14.54 -6.94
CA ARG A 128 3.42 -14.20 -8.11
C ARG A 128 2.69 -14.48 -9.43
N LYS A 129 2.08 -15.66 -9.54
CA LYS A 129 1.40 -16.09 -10.77
C LYS A 129 0.11 -15.31 -11.04
N HIS A 130 -0.67 -15.00 -10.00
CA HIS A 130 -1.98 -14.37 -10.13
C HIS A 130 -1.91 -12.85 -10.10
N TYR A 131 -1.04 -12.27 -9.27
CA TYR A 131 -0.96 -10.81 -9.06
C TYR A 131 0.27 -10.16 -9.70
N GLY A 132 1.23 -10.95 -10.18
CA GLY A 132 2.42 -10.45 -10.90
C GLY A 132 2.20 -10.13 -12.37
N LYS A 133 1.02 -10.45 -12.93
CA LYS A 133 0.70 -10.13 -14.32
C LYS A 133 0.55 -8.60 -14.51
N PRO A 134 1.06 -8.03 -15.61
CA PRO A 134 0.81 -6.63 -15.93
C PRO A 134 -0.70 -6.36 -16.01
N ARG A 135 -1.16 -5.21 -15.48
CA ARG A 135 -2.56 -4.79 -15.66
C ARG A 135 -2.78 -4.52 -17.15
N VAL A 136 -3.64 -5.32 -17.80
CA VAL A 136 -3.92 -5.24 -19.25
C VAL A 136 -4.52 -3.87 -19.63
N LYS A 137 -5.33 -3.29 -18.74
CA LYS A 137 -5.86 -1.92 -18.86
C LYS A 137 -6.10 -1.39 -17.44
N ARG A 138 -5.42 -0.30 -17.06
CA ARG A 138 -5.76 0.40 -15.81
C ARG A 138 -7.14 1.04 -15.97
N LEU A 139 -8.00 0.85 -14.97
CA LEU A 139 -9.28 1.51 -14.93
C LEU A 139 -9.06 3.02 -14.82
N ARG A 140 -9.99 3.80 -15.40
CA ARG A 140 -9.97 5.25 -15.26
C ARG A 140 -10.16 5.60 -13.79
N ALA A 141 -9.26 6.40 -13.22
CA ALA A 141 -9.34 6.83 -11.84
C ALA A 141 -10.67 7.56 -11.58
N LYS A 142 -11.34 7.21 -10.48
CA LYS A 142 -12.60 7.83 -10.05
C LYS A 142 -12.40 8.87 -8.94
N SER A 143 -11.19 8.98 -8.38
CA SER A 143 -10.84 9.99 -7.39
C SER A 143 -9.46 10.60 -7.67
N PRO A 144 -9.20 11.83 -7.20
CA PRO A 144 -7.88 12.46 -7.32
C PRO A 144 -6.77 11.62 -6.67
N ASP A 145 -7.04 11.01 -5.52
CA ASP A 145 -6.07 10.15 -4.82
C ASP A 145 -5.73 8.88 -5.63
N GLN A 146 -6.71 8.29 -6.30
CA GLN A 146 -6.46 7.12 -7.15
C GLN A 146 -5.63 7.49 -8.39
N ASP A 147 -5.89 8.64 -9.00
CA ASP A 147 -5.11 9.14 -10.14
C ASP A 147 -3.65 9.42 -9.71
N LEU A 148 -3.50 10.09 -8.58
CA LEU A 148 -2.21 10.37 -7.97
C LEU A 148 -1.41 9.09 -7.67
N ALA A 149 -2.04 8.09 -7.08
CA ALA A 149 -1.41 6.79 -6.80
C ALA A 149 -0.95 6.07 -8.08
N HIS A 150 -1.73 6.14 -9.15
CA HIS A 150 -1.36 5.58 -10.45
C HIS A 150 -0.15 6.29 -11.07
N GLU A 151 -0.12 7.63 -10.98
CA GLU A 151 1.00 8.46 -11.47
C GLU A 151 2.28 8.20 -10.68
N LEU A 152 2.20 8.12 -9.34
CA LEU A 152 3.33 7.75 -8.48
C LEU A 152 3.90 6.38 -8.86
N THR A 153 3.04 5.39 -9.07
CA THR A 153 3.47 4.06 -9.54
C THR A 153 4.16 4.13 -10.90
N ALA A 154 3.65 4.96 -11.83
CA ALA A 154 4.27 5.10 -13.13
C ALA A 154 5.68 5.73 -13.06
N ILE A 155 5.89 6.66 -12.13
CA ILE A 155 7.23 7.22 -11.83
C ILE A 155 8.12 6.10 -11.29
N GLU A 156 7.70 5.39 -10.23
CA GLU A 156 8.48 4.30 -9.63
C GLU A 156 8.86 3.20 -10.64
N ASP A 157 7.93 2.83 -11.51
CA ASP A 157 8.13 1.82 -12.56
C ASP A 157 9.13 2.29 -13.64
N ALA A 158 9.14 3.58 -13.97
CA ALA A 158 10.07 4.14 -14.95
C ALA A 158 11.51 4.06 -14.42
N TYR A 159 11.71 4.44 -13.17
CA TYR A 159 13.01 4.33 -12.49
C TYR A 159 13.47 2.87 -12.37
N ALA A 160 12.57 1.93 -12.02
CA ALA A 160 12.89 0.50 -11.95
C ALA A 160 13.34 -0.09 -13.30
N LYS A 161 12.84 0.45 -14.42
CA LYS A 161 13.21 0.03 -15.78
C LYS A 161 14.48 0.70 -16.31
N GLY A 162 15.18 1.49 -15.49
CA GLY A 162 16.35 2.28 -15.93
C GLY A 162 15.99 3.40 -16.91
N LYS A 163 14.69 3.65 -17.15
CA LYS A 163 14.23 4.78 -17.92
C LYS A 163 14.13 5.95 -16.97
N ARG A 164 15.24 6.70 -16.82
CA ARG A 164 15.14 8.08 -16.30
C ARG A 164 14.10 8.75 -17.18
N SER A 165 13.01 9.24 -16.58
CA SER A 165 11.88 9.78 -17.33
C SER A 165 12.40 10.82 -18.34
N THR A 166 12.51 10.44 -19.62
CA THR A 166 12.86 11.34 -20.73
C THR A 166 11.73 12.32 -21.02
N ARG A 167 10.74 12.42 -20.12
CA ARG A 167 9.79 13.54 -20.03
C ARG A 167 10.42 14.81 -19.47
N ASN A 168 11.75 14.91 -19.47
CA ASN A 168 12.56 16.09 -19.17
C ASN A 168 12.44 17.26 -20.19
N ARG A 169 11.49 17.26 -21.14
CA ARG A 169 11.28 18.39 -22.07
C ARG A 169 10.01 19.23 -21.83
N LYS A 170 9.12 18.84 -20.91
CA LYS A 170 7.94 19.65 -20.55
C LYS A 170 7.89 20.08 -19.08
N ILE A 171 8.93 19.77 -18.30
CA ILE A 171 9.04 20.11 -16.87
C ILE A 171 9.66 21.50 -16.68
N GLU A 172 10.47 22.00 -17.62
CA GLU A 172 11.09 23.33 -17.52
C GLU A 172 10.07 24.48 -17.50
N ASN A 173 8.91 24.33 -18.12
CA ASN A 173 7.81 25.32 -18.05
C ASN A 173 6.88 25.15 -16.84
N ARG A 174 7.21 24.31 -15.85
CA ARG A 174 6.33 23.98 -14.70
C ARG A 174 6.98 24.17 -13.32
N LYS A 175 8.14 24.83 -13.24
CA LYS A 175 8.86 25.14 -11.98
C LYS A 175 8.05 25.99 -10.98
N SER A 176 7.01 26.70 -11.42
CA SER A 176 6.31 27.72 -10.61
C SER A 176 5.38 27.22 -9.49
N LYS A 177 5.20 25.91 -9.29
CA LYS A 177 4.36 25.37 -8.19
C LYS A 177 5.12 24.71 -7.03
N ILE A 178 6.29 24.13 -7.27
CA ILE A 178 7.08 23.49 -6.19
C ILE A 178 7.56 24.55 -5.19
N GLU A 179 7.84 25.77 -5.67
CA GLU A 179 8.36 26.88 -4.85
C GLU A 179 7.41 27.36 -3.74
N ASN A 180 6.12 26.98 -3.78
CA ASN A 180 5.13 27.36 -2.76
C ASN A 180 4.67 26.21 -1.83
N THR A 181 5.15 24.97 -2.03
CA THR A 181 4.83 23.83 -1.15
C THR A 181 5.96 23.59 -0.14
N LYS A 182 5.63 23.52 1.15
CA LYS A 182 6.62 23.21 2.21
C LYS A 182 6.88 21.70 2.25
N VAL A 183 8.10 21.29 1.95
CA VAL A 183 8.56 19.90 2.10
C VAL A 183 9.44 19.78 3.34
N ILE A 184 9.07 18.90 4.26
CA ILE A 184 9.81 18.65 5.51
C ILE A 184 10.34 17.22 5.47
N GLY A 185 11.66 17.06 5.55
CA GLY A 185 12.32 15.76 5.63
C GLY A 185 12.56 15.34 7.08
N PHE A 186 12.15 14.11 7.42
CA PHE A 186 12.45 13.49 8.71
C PHE A 186 13.42 12.34 8.50
N THR A 187 14.50 12.31 9.28
CA THR A 187 15.50 11.24 9.25
C THR A 187 15.98 10.93 10.67
N GLY A 188 16.64 9.80 10.84
CA GLY A 188 17.11 9.32 12.14
C GLY A 188 17.17 7.79 12.22
N PRO A 189 17.79 7.25 13.28
CA PRO A 189 18.00 5.82 13.42
C PRO A 189 16.68 5.03 13.45
N GLY A 190 16.75 3.74 13.15
CA GLY A 190 15.63 2.81 13.30
C GLY A 190 15.12 2.82 14.74
N GLY A 191 13.79 2.80 14.93
CA GLY A 191 13.18 2.78 16.27
C GLY A 191 13.17 4.11 17.04
N ALA A 192 13.73 5.19 16.50
CA ALA A 192 13.76 6.50 17.18
C ALA A 192 12.40 7.20 17.38
N GLY A 193 11.29 6.58 16.95
CA GLY A 193 9.95 7.18 17.04
C GLY A 193 9.61 8.17 15.92
N LYS A 194 10.31 8.12 14.77
CA LYS A 194 10.06 9.01 13.61
C LYS A 194 8.59 9.00 13.19
N THR A 195 8.05 7.80 12.96
CA THR A 195 6.69 7.57 12.47
C THR A 195 5.65 8.08 13.46
N THR A 196 5.87 7.86 14.76
CA THR A 196 5.04 8.40 15.85
C THR A 196 5.06 9.92 15.88
N LEU A 197 6.24 10.53 15.77
CA LEU A 197 6.39 12.00 15.73
C LEU A 197 5.68 12.58 14.50
N ILE A 198 5.84 11.97 13.33
CA ILE A 198 5.18 12.41 12.10
C ILE A 198 3.66 12.32 12.25
N ASP A 199 3.12 11.23 12.81
CA ASP A 199 1.68 11.06 13.01
C ASP A 199 1.10 12.13 13.95
N GLU A 200 1.81 12.47 15.03
CA GLU A 200 1.42 13.55 15.96
C GLU A 200 1.48 14.93 15.28
N LEU A 201 2.49 15.18 14.43
CA LEU A 201 2.55 16.41 13.64
C LEU A 201 1.41 16.50 12.62
N VAL A 202 1.02 15.37 12.01
CA VAL A 202 -0.14 15.27 11.13
C VAL A 202 -1.41 15.63 11.90
N LEU A 203 -1.62 15.07 13.10
CA LEU A 203 -2.77 15.42 13.95
C LEU A 203 -2.84 16.93 14.24
N ARG A 204 -1.72 17.53 14.65
CA ARG A 204 -1.64 18.97 14.93
C ARG A 204 -1.92 19.80 13.68
N PHE A 205 -1.36 19.42 12.54
CA PHE A 205 -1.63 20.07 11.27
C PHE A 205 -3.12 20.00 10.91
N LEU A 206 -3.74 18.82 11.03
CA LEU A 206 -5.15 18.59 10.73
C LEU A 206 -6.05 19.45 11.62
N ASN A 207 -5.70 19.64 12.90
CA ASN A 207 -6.45 20.45 13.85
C ASN A 207 -6.29 21.96 13.59
N GLN A 208 -5.09 22.41 13.24
CA GLN A 208 -4.81 23.84 13.00
C GLN A 208 -5.20 24.32 11.60
N ASN A 209 -5.27 23.43 10.62
CA ASN A 209 -5.56 23.75 9.23
C ASN A 209 -6.77 22.96 8.73
N PRO A 210 -8.02 23.38 9.02
CA PRO A 210 -9.22 22.59 8.74
C PRO A 210 -9.43 22.22 7.25
N LYS A 211 -8.91 23.05 6.34
CA LYS A 211 -9.01 22.84 4.88
C LYS A 211 -7.71 22.32 4.26
N GLY A 212 -6.62 22.27 5.03
CA GLY A 212 -5.31 21.84 4.56
C GLY A 212 -5.28 20.33 4.29
N ARG A 213 -4.51 19.93 3.28
CA ARG A 213 -4.15 18.55 2.99
C ARG A 213 -2.68 18.34 3.29
N ILE A 214 -2.29 17.10 3.59
CA ILE A 214 -0.89 16.73 3.82
C ILE A 214 -0.59 15.42 3.10
N ALA A 215 0.59 15.35 2.50
CA ALA A 215 1.11 14.13 1.88
C ALA A 215 2.29 13.59 2.69
N ILE A 216 2.34 12.27 2.83
CA ILE A 216 3.39 11.55 3.54
C ILE A 216 4.02 10.58 2.55
N LEU A 217 5.33 10.71 2.38
CA LEU A 217 6.13 9.81 1.57
C LEU A 217 7.11 9.11 2.51
N SER A 218 6.84 7.85 2.85
CA SER A 218 7.71 7.05 3.71
C SER A 218 8.69 6.22 2.88
N HIS A 219 9.85 5.94 3.48
CA HIS A 219 10.91 5.14 2.87
C HIS A 219 11.36 4.05 3.83
N ASP A 220 11.07 2.81 3.47
CA ASP A 220 11.51 1.64 4.22
C ASP A 220 12.68 0.95 3.50
N PRO A 221 13.67 0.43 4.25
CA PRO A 221 14.83 -0.24 3.69
C PRO A 221 14.42 -1.51 2.94
N SER A 222 15.15 -1.80 1.86
CA SER A 222 14.93 -2.99 1.04
C SER A 222 16.24 -3.44 0.40
N VAL A 223 16.38 -4.76 0.20
CA VAL A 223 17.57 -5.39 -0.36
C VAL A 223 17.39 -5.57 -1.86
N ILE A 224 18.46 -5.41 -2.65
CA ILE A 224 18.40 -5.65 -4.11
C ILE A 224 18.07 -7.12 -4.36
N GLY A 225 17.02 -7.37 -5.15
CA GLY A 225 16.59 -8.72 -5.50
C GLY A 225 15.56 -9.32 -4.53
N GLU A 226 15.36 -8.71 -3.36
CA GLU A 226 14.28 -9.01 -2.44
C GLU A 226 13.16 -7.95 -2.55
N GLY A 227 12.06 -8.23 -1.88
CA GLY A 227 10.96 -7.31 -1.68
C GLY A 227 11.25 -6.32 -0.55
N ALA A 228 10.18 -5.77 0.01
CA ALA A 228 10.27 -4.82 1.11
C ALA A 228 9.07 -5.00 2.04
N LEU A 229 9.30 -4.97 3.34
CA LEU A 229 8.23 -4.83 4.32
C LEU A 229 8.06 -3.34 4.60
N LEU A 230 7.00 -2.76 4.04
CA LEU A 230 6.67 -1.34 4.16
C LEU A 230 5.75 -1.18 5.37
N GLY A 231 6.36 -0.89 6.52
CA GLY A 231 5.76 -1.04 7.85
C GLY A 231 5.37 0.27 8.52
N ASP A 232 5.84 1.42 8.03
CA ASP A 232 5.54 2.72 8.65
C ASP A 232 4.03 2.96 8.82
N ARG A 233 3.24 2.50 7.86
CA ARG A 233 1.78 2.68 7.88
C ARG A 233 1.07 1.91 8.99
N ALA A 234 1.70 0.88 9.56
CA ALA A 234 1.10 0.05 10.60
C ALA A 234 0.88 0.81 11.92
N THR A 235 1.65 1.86 12.19
CA THR A 235 1.58 2.60 13.46
C THR A 235 0.93 3.98 13.32
N MET A 236 0.72 4.48 12.09
CA MET A 236 0.16 5.80 11.85
C MET A 236 -1.37 5.81 11.89
N ILE A 237 -1.94 6.42 12.92
CA ILE A 237 -3.39 6.50 13.13
C ILE A 237 -4.00 7.57 12.21
N ASN A 238 -3.36 8.75 12.15
CA ASN A 238 -3.91 9.90 11.43
C ASN A 238 -3.73 9.79 9.91
N SER A 239 -2.94 8.83 9.43
CA SER A 239 -2.82 8.47 8.01
C SER A 239 -4.15 8.06 7.36
N GLN A 240 -5.17 7.75 8.15
CA GLN A 240 -6.50 7.33 7.69
C GLN A 240 -7.49 8.49 7.46
N ASN A 241 -7.09 9.73 7.72
CA ASN A 241 -7.92 10.90 7.46
C ASN A 241 -8.04 11.19 5.94
N ASP A 242 -9.21 11.64 5.47
CA ASP A 242 -9.44 12.01 4.06
C ASP A 242 -8.53 13.13 3.53
N ARG A 243 -7.98 13.95 4.43
CA ARG A 243 -7.06 15.03 4.08
C ARG A 243 -5.60 14.59 4.05
N VAL A 244 -5.31 13.31 4.34
CA VAL A 244 -3.97 12.73 4.35
C VAL A 244 -3.82 11.76 3.19
N PHE A 245 -2.78 11.97 2.38
CA PHE A 245 -2.34 11.00 1.38
C PHE A 245 -1.02 10.40 1.82
N MET A 246 -0.93 9.07 1.90
CA MET A 246 0.32 8.40 2.25
C MET A 246 0.70 7.38 1.20
N ARG A 247 1.99 7.39 0.85
CA ARG A 247 2.62 6.45 -0.09
C ARG A 247 3.89 5.90 0.54
N SER A 248 4.00 4.58 0.57
CA SER A 248 5.17 3.87 1.09
C SER A 248 6.08 3.46 -0.06
N MET A 249 7.38 3.78 0.04
CA MET A 249 8.38 3.48 -0.98
C MET A 249 9.48 2.58 -0.45
N ALA A 250 9.88 1.60 -1.24
CA ALA A 250 11.11 0.84 -1.01
C ALA A 250 12.33 1.64 -1.49
N THR A 251 13.44 1.59 -0.76
CA THR A 251 14.73 2.18 -1.19
C THR A 251 15.36 1.48 -2.39
N ARG A 252 14.94 0.25 -2.69
CA ARG A 252 15.43 -0.64 -3.76
C ARG A 252 16.96 -0.75 -3.77
N GLY A 253 17.55 -0.91 -2.58
CA GLY A 253 18.98 -1.10 -2.38
C GLY A 253 19.87 0.11 -2.67
N GLN A 254 19.30 1.32 -2.73
CA GLN A 254 20.10 2.54 -2.84
C GLN A 254 20.74 2.91 -1.50
N ALA A 255 22.01 3.28 -1.56
CA ALA A 255 22.70 3.92 -0.44
C ALA A 255 22.08 5.31 -0.18
N GLY A 256 21.79 5.63 1.09
CA GLY A 256 21.25 6.93 1.50
C GLY A 256 19.79 6.93 1.93
N GLY A 257 19.09 5.78 1.89
CA GLY A 257 17.77 5.62 2.54
C GLY A 257 16.59 6.22 1.79
N LEU A 258 16.77 6.70 0.56
CA LEU A 258 15.70 7.25 -0.29
C LEU A 258 15.59 6.50 -1.61
N SER A 259 14.37 6.40 -2.14
CA SER A 259 14.13 5.89 -3.50
C SER A 259 14.66 6.87 -4.55
N PRO A 260 15.22 6.41 -5.69
CA PRO A 260 15.61 7.29 -6.80
C PRO A 260 14.47 8.15 -7.35
N ALA A 261 13.23 7.68 -7.20
CA ALA A 261 12.02 8.35 -7.67
C ALA A 261 11.53 9.47 -6.72
N THR A 262 12.14 9.62 -5.54
CA THR A 262 11.66 10.53 -4.48
C THR A 262 11.43 11.96 -4.96
N HIS A 263 12.37 12.52 -5.72
CA HIS A 263 12.27 13.90 -6.19
C HIS A 263 11.06 14.11 -7.13
N ASP A 264 10.86 13.22 -8.09
CA ASP A 264 9.75 13.28 -9.05
C ASP A 264 8.40 13.03 -8.34
N CYS A 265 8.38 12.13 -7.36
CA CYS A 265 7.21 11.88 -6.51
C CYS A 265 6.84 13.13 -5.69
N LEU A 266 7.81 13.80 -5.05
CA LEU A 266 7.58 15.04 -4.31
C LEU A 266 7.06 16.16 -5.22
N ALA A 267 7.64 16.30 -6.42
CA ALA A 267 7.16 17.26 -7.42
C ALA A 267 5.71 16.98 -7.87
N LEU A 268 5.34 15.70 -8.03
CA LEU A 268 3.97 15.27 -8.31
C LEU A 268 3.02 15.55 -7.14
N LEU A 269 3.43 15.33 -5.89
CA LEU A 269 2.62 15.64 -4.72
C LEU A 269 2.37 17.14 -4.61
N ALA A 270 3.42 17.97 -4.70
CA ALA A 270 3.29 19.44 -4.62
C ALA A 270 2.31 20.01 -5.66
N ARG A 271 2.34 19.52 -6.91
CA ARG A 271 1.40 19.98 -7.95
C ARG A 271 -0.05 19.52 -7.74
N SER A 272 -0.26 18.51 -6.88
CA SER A 272 -1.56 17.88 -6.61
C SER A 272 -2.32 18.51 -5.44
N GLY A 273 -1.83 19.64 -4.93
CA GLY A 273 -2.50 20.44 -3.90
C GLY A 273 -2.20 19.99 -2.48
N PHE A 274 -0.97 19.53 -2.25
CA PHE A 274 -0.38 19.29 -0.92
C PHE A 274 0.66 20.36 -0.60
#